data_AF-A0A7C2ZU51-F1
#
_entry.id   AF-A0A7C2ZU51-F1
#
_cell.length_a   1.000
_cell.length_b   1.000
_cell.length_c   1.000
_cell.angle_alpha   90.00
_cell.angle_beta   90.00
_cell.angle_gamma   90.00
#
_symmetry.space_group_name_H-M   'P 1'
#
loop_
_entity.id
_entity.type
_entity.pdbx_description
1 polymer ?
#
loop_
_entity_poly.entity_id
_entity_poly.type
_entity_poly.pdbx_seq_one_letter_code
_entity_poly.pdbx_strand_id
1 'polypeptide(L)'
;MELTSGLVGRWPLNGNVGSFSRGSPMKLRLAVVGAGSGRGQSWLATIRKLTEHYELCALCEVDEQRARENAQRWGTLAYTDLTALLKEQGPDVVL
;
A
#
# COMPACT_ATOMS: atom_id res chain seq x y z
N MET A 1 4.87 -28.78 27.06
CA MET A 1 6.15 -28.10 26.73
C MET A 1 5.77 -26.97 25.79
N GLU A 2 5.86 -25.73 26.27
CA GLU A 2 5.32 -24.51 25.64
C GLU A 2 5.99 -24.16 24.30
N LEU A 3 5.16 -23.69 23.36
CA LEU A 3 5.57 -23.05 22.11
C LEU A 3 5.74 -21.54 22.39
N THR A 4 6.97 -21.02 22.38
CA THR A 4 7.21 -19.58 22.54
C THR A 4 7.05 -18.87 21.20
N SER A 5 5.96 -18.11 21.10
CA SER A 5 5.65 -17.19 20.02
C SER A 5 6.47 -15.90 20.11
N GLY A 6 6.84 -15.34 18.95
CA GLY A 6 6.83 -13.89 18.68
C GLY A 6 7.91 -13.03 19.34
N LEU A 7 9.00 -12.78 18.61
CA LEU A 7 9.76 -11.54 18.76
C LEU A 7 9.11 -10.47 17.87
N VAL A 8 8.30 -9.60 18.49
CA VAL A 8 7.81 -8.36 17.87
C VAL A 8 8.89 -7.29 18.09
N GLY A 9 9.44 -6.77 17.00
CA GLY A 9 10.42 -5.68 17.04
C GLY A 9 9.85 -4.42 17.71
N ARG A 10 10.63 -3.83 18.60
CA ARG A 10 10.29 -2.66 19.42
C ARG A 10 10.60 -1.38 18.65
N TRP A 11 9.57 -0.60 18.32
CA TRP A 11 9.68 0.79 17.84
C TRP A 11 9.49 1.76 19.02
N PRO A 12 10.23 2.89 19.13
CA PRO A 12 10.22 3.69 20.35
C PRO A 12 8.89 4.43 20.57
N LEU A 13 8.56 4.50 21.86
CA LEU A 13 7.29 4.89 22.47
C LEU A 13 7.06 6.41 22.41
N ASN A 14 5.88 6.83 21.94
CA ASN A 14 5.06 7.92 22.46
C ASN A 14 3.78 8.02 21.62
N GLY A 15 2.80 7.19 21.94
CA GLY A 15 1.49 7.18 21.28
C GLY A 15 0.65 6.02 21.78
N ASN A 16 -0.60 6.32 22.13
CA ASN A 16 -1.59 5.40 22.69
C ASN A 16 -1.56 4.01 22.01
N VAL A 17 -1.15 2.97 22.74
CA VAL A 17 -1.15 1.59 22.24
C VAL A 17 -2.57 1.05 22.24
N GLY A 18 -3.30 1.31 21.16
CA GLY A 18 -4.56 0.62 20.90
C GLY A 18 -4.33 -0.90 20.96
N SER A 19 -5.13 -1.61 21.75
CA SER A 19 -5.10 -3.07 21.79
C SER A 19 -5.53 -3.61 20.43
N PHE A 20 -4.61 -4.18 19.66
CA PHE A 20 -4.95 -4.89 18.43
C PHE A 20 -5.49 -6.28 18.79
N SER A 21 -6.82 -6.44 18.79
CA SER A 21 -7.44 -7.77 18.78
C SER A 21 -7.14 -8.43 17.43
N ARG A 22 -6.75 -9.71 17.44
CA ARG A 22 -6.45 -10.47 16.20
C ARG A 22 -7.76 -10.78 15.47
N GLY A 23 -8.30 -9.80 14.75
CA GLY A 23 -9.16 -10.04 13.60
C GLY A 23 -8.38 -10.74 12.49
N SER A 24 -9.05 -11.18 11.42
CA SER A 24 -8.39 -11.59 10.17
C SER A 24 -7.26 -10.61 9.83
N PRO A 25 -6.09 -11.07 9.33
CA PRO A 25 -5.00 -10.18 9.01
C PRO A 25 -5.51 -9.11 8.04
N MET A 26 -5.67 -7.88 8.52
CA MET A 26 -6.10 -6.79 7.66
C MET A 26 -5.00 -6.59 6.62
N LYS A 27 -5.38 -6.63 5.35
CA LYS A 27 -4.46 -6.32 4.26
C LYS A 27 -4.03 -4.87 4.40
N LEU A 28 -2.74 -4.61 4.24
CA LEU A 28 -2.22 -3.25 4.22
C LEU A 28 -2.63 -2.58 2.91
N ARG A 29 -3.16 -1.36 3.01
CA ARG A 29 -3.53 -0.55 1.85
C ARG A 29 -2.27 0.10 1.29
N LEU A 30 -1.93 -0.24 0.07
CA LEU A 30 -0.70 0.17 -0.58
C LEU A 30 -1.02 1.09 -1.76
N ALA A 31 -0.23 2.16 -1.89
CA ALA A 31 -0.22 3.01 -3.07
C ALA A 31 1.16 3.01 -3.74
N VAL A 32 1.18 3.23 -5.07
CA VAL A 32 2.43 3.32 -5.86
C VAL A 32 2.56 4.70 -6.49
N VAL A 33 3.68 5.38 -6.25
CA VAL A 33 4.02 6.70 -6.81
C VAL A 33 5.10 6.53 -7.87
N GLY A 34 4.94 7.19 -9.02
CA GLY A 34 5.80 6.96 -10.20
C GLY A 34 5.43 5.66 -10.92
N ALA A 35 4.12 5.44 -11.12
CA ALA A 35 3.56 4.23 -11.69
C ALA A 35 3.58 4.17 -13.23
N GLY A 36 4.10 5.18 -13.93
CA GLY A 36 4.01 5.27 -15.39
C GLY A 36 4.89 4.27 -16.14
N SER A 37 6.10 3.98 -15.66
CA SER A 37 7.04 3.05 -16.29
C SER A 37 8.10 2.55 -15.28
N GLY A 38 9.03 1.70 -15.72
CA GLY A 38 10.19 1.29 -14.90
C GLY A 38 9.81 0.57 -13.61
N ARG A 39 10.40 0.99 -12.48
CA ARG A 39 10.25 0.30 -11.18
C ARG A 39 8.81 0.25 -10.69
N GLY A 40 8.02 1.31 -10.89
CA GLY A 40 6.61 1.34 -10.50
C GLY A 40 5.81 0.19 -11.13
N GLN A 41 6.08 -0.12 -12.40
CA GLN A 41 5.45 -1.26 -13.08
C GLN A 41 5.90 -2.62 -12.51
N SER A 42 7.16 -2.77 -12.13
CA SER A 42 7.66 -3.98 -11.47
C SER A 42 7.03 -4.20 -10.09
N TRP A 43 6.81 -3.12 -9.33
CA TRP A 43 6.11 -3.20 -8.05
C TRP A 43 4.66 -3.59 -8.25
N LEU A 44 3.93 -2.93 -9.16
CA LEU A 44 2.53 -3.25 -9.48
C LEU A 44 2.35 -4.73 -9.89
N ALA A 45 3.27 -5.26 -10.72
CA ALA A 45 3.27 -6.67 -11.11
C ALA A 45 3.53 -7.62 -9.93
N THR A 46 4.29 -7.19 -8.92
CA THR A 46 4.59 -7.98 -7.73
C THR A 46 3.44 -7.95 -6.73
N ILE A 47 2.90 -6.76 -6.44
CA ILE A 47 1.77 -6.55 -5.50
C ILE A 47 0.54 -7.35 -5.92
N ARG A 48 0.28 -7.49 -7.23
CA ARG A 48 -0.83 -8.33 -7.74
C ARG A 48 -0.74 -9.81 -7.37
N LYS A 49 0.43 -10.29 -6.95
CA LYS A 49 0.67 -11.66 -6.47
C LYS A 49 0.61 -11.76 -4.95
N LEU A 50 0.60 -10.64 -4.24
CA LEU A 50 0.63 -10.54 -2.78
C LEU A 50 -0.72 -10.08 -2.22
N THR A 51 -1.82 -10.43 -2.88
CA THR A 51 -3.17 -9.97 -2.54
C THR A 51 -3.66 -10.49 -1.20
N GLU A 52 -2.99 -11.47 -0.58
CA GLU A 52 -3.28 -11.90 0.80
C GLU A 52 -2.77 -10.90 1.85
N HIS A 53 -1.79 -10.06 1.49
CA HIS A 53 -1.15 -9.11 2.40
C HIS A 53 -1.46 -7.66 2.04
N TYR A 54 -1.69 -7.36 0.76
CA TYR A 54 -1.84 -5.99 0.27
C TYR A 54 -3.12 -5.81 -0.55
N GLU A 55 -3.67 -4.60 -0.43
CA GLU A 55 -4.68 -4.05 -1.34
C GLU A 55 -4.06 -2.87 -2.08
N LEU A 56 -4.03 -2.91 -3.42
CA LEU A 56 -3.59 -1.76 -4.23
C LEU A 56 -4.71 -0.71 -4.28
N CYS A 57 -4.63 0.30 -3.42
CA CYS A 57 -5.70 1.31 -3.27
C CYS A 57 -5.64 2.42 -4.33
N ALA A 58 -4.45 2.81 -4.77
CA ALA A 58 -4.26 3.83 -5.79
C ALA A 58 -2.86 3.80 -6.40
N LEU A 59 -2.71 4.53 -7.51
CA LEU A 59 -1.41 4.92 -8.06
C LEU A 59 -1.35 6.43 -8.29
N CYS A 60 -0.13 6.98 -8.25
CA CYS A 60 0.16 8.36 -8.59
C CYS A 60 1.20 8.43 -9.71
N GLU A 61 0.92 9.22 -10.74
CA GLU A 61 1.84 9.48 -11.84
C GLU A 61 1.62 10.91 -12.35
N VAL A 62 2.69 11.66 -12.61
CA VAL A 62 2.60 13.08 -12.98
C VAL A 62 2.01 13.28 -14.38
N ASP A 63 2.24 12.30 -15.26
CA ASP A 63 1.62 12.26 -16.57
C ASP A 63 0.20 11.69 -16.48
N GLU A 64 -0.80 12.54 -16.71
CA GLU A 64 -2.23 12.21 -16.56
C GLU A 64 -2.68 11.05 -17.45
N GLN A 65 -2.17 11.00 -18.69
CA GLN A 65 -2.52 9.94 -19.63
C GLN A 65 -2.01 8.59 -19.10
N ARG A 66 -0.73 8.52 -18.71
CA ARG A 66 -0.14 7.31 -18.13
C ARG A 66 -0.80 6.92 -16.82
N ALA A 67 -1.19 7.87 -15.98
CA ALA A 67 -1.92 7.60 -14.75
C ALA A 67 -3.24 6.87 -15.06
N ARG A 68 -4.04 7.40 -15.98
CA ARG A 68 -5.33 6.81 -16.40
C ARG A 68 -5.16 5.43 -17.03
N GLU A 69 -4.24 5.28 -17.98
CA GLU A 69 -3.97 4.02 -18.65
C GLU A 69 -3.54 2.93 -17.65
N ASN A 70 -2.68 3.27 -16.70
CA ASN A 70 -2.24 2.32 -15.68
C ASN A 70 -3.33 2.02 -14.65
N ALA A 71 -4.12 3.00 -14.22
CA ALA A 71 -5.23 2.77 -13.31
C ALA A 71 -6.24 1.79 -13.91
N GLN A 72 -6.56 1.96 -15.19
CA GLN A 72 -7.39 1.01 -15.93
C GLN A 72 -6.74 -0.37 -16.02
N ARG A 73 -5.46 -0.44 -16.39
CA ARG A 73 -4.71 -1.70 -16.54
C ARG A 73 -4.61 -2.51 -15.24
N TRP A 74 -4.43 -1.82 -14.10
CA TRP A 74 -4.20 -2.44 -12.80
C TRP A 74 -5.47 -2.52 -11.93
N GLY A 75 -6.57 -1.93 -12.38
CA GLY A 75 -7.86 -1.95 -11.68
C GLY A 75 -7.84 -1.15 -10.39
N THR A 76 -7.25 0.05 -10.42
CA THR A 76 -7.11 0.92 -9.23
C THR A 76 -7.43 2.38 -9.59
N LEU A 77 -7.28 3.30 -8.63
CA LEU A 77 -7.52 4.73 -8.82
C LEU A 77 -6.26 5.45 -9.33
N ALA A 78 -6.44 6.41 -10.24
CA ALA A 78 -5.38 7.28 -10.73
C ALA A 78 -5.36 8.61 -9.97
N TYR A 79 -4.16 9.03 -9.58
CA TYR A 79 -3.87 10.37 -9.09
C TYR A 79 -2.70 10.97 -9.88
N THR A 80 -2.71 12.28 -10.01
CA THR A 80 -1.55 13.06 -10.52
C THR A 80 -0.92 13.92 -9.43
N ASP A 81 -1.57 14.01 -8.27
CA ASP A 81 -1.11 14.74 -7.10
C ASP A 81 -0.94 13.79 -5.91
N LEU A 82 0.28 13.74 -5.37
CA LEU A 82 0.62 12.87 -4.25
C LEU A 82 -0.14 13.25 -2.97
N THR A 83 -0.33 14.54 -2.72
CA THR A 83 -0.99 15.02 -1.50
C THR A 83 -2.46 14.62 -1.48
N ALA A 84 -3.15 14.73 -2.63
CA ALA A 84 -4.51 14.26 -2.82
C ALA A 84 -4.61 12.75 -2.60
N LEU A 85 -3.70 11.96 -3.19
CA LEU A 85 -3.66 10.51 -2.97
C LEU A 85 -3.54 10.18 -1.48
N LEU A 86 -2.56 10.78 -0.78
CA LEU A 86 -2.32 10.48 0.63
C LEU A 86 -3.51 10.85 1.51
N LYS A 87 -4.13 12.01 1.25
CA LYS A 87 -5.26 12.51 2.04
C LYS A 87 -6.54 11.71 1.81
N GLU A 88 -6.84 11.38 0.57
CA GLU A 88 -8.10 10.70 0.21
C GLU A 88 -8.04 9.20 0.44
N GLN A 89 -6.90 8.58 0.12
CA GLN A 89 -6.76 7.13 0.22
C GLN A 89 -6.21 6.69 1.57
N GLY A 90 -5.38 7.49 2.24
CA GLY A 90 -4.77 7.11 3.52
C GLY A 90 -4.07 5.74 3.46
N PRO A 91 -3.10 5.53 2.54
CA PRO A 91 -2.40 4.25 2.43
C PRO A 91 -1.54 3.98 3.68
N ASP A 92 -1.45 2.72 4.08
CA ASP A 92 -0.53 2.25 5.12
C ASP A 92 0.92 2.18 4.60
N VAL A 93 1.08 1.95 3.29
CA VAL A 93 2.38 1.81 2.62
C VAL A 93 2.39 2.59 1.31
N VAL A 94 3.48 3.30 1.05
CA VAL A 94 3.72 4.00 -0.22
C VAL A 94 5.05 3.52 -0.78
N LEU A 95 5.05 3.13 -2.06
CA LEU A 95 6.24 2.77 -2.84
C LEU A 95 6.52 3.81 -3.92
#